data_AF-A0A3L7PZC5-F1
#
_entry.id   AF-A0A3L7PZC5-F1
#
_cell.length_a   1.000
_cell.length_b   1.000
_cell.length_c   1.000
_cell.angle_alpha   90.00
_cell.angle_beta   90.00
_cell.angle_gamma   90.00
#
_symmetry.space_group_name_H-M   'P 1'
#
loop_
_entity.id
_entity.type
_entity.pdbx_description
1 polymer ?
#
loop_
_entity_poly.entity_id
_entity_poly.type
_entity_poly.pdbx_seq_one_letter_code
_entity_poly.pdbx_strand_id
1 'polypeptide(L)'
;MQADLSPGSELSEKPSVVAFGFDVLDRIELAIAMVKERLRRAVTALEARGIPHAVVGGHAVAAWVARIDPAAVRTTVDVDLLVARADFDAVKAALEAVGFIHSFTFGIDIFVDGPDGKAREAVHILFSGERVKPNDAVPSPDLSAVEILDGYRTIDLDRLIGMKLTAYRLKDRVHLLDMIDVGLIDAATVDRLPAALRPRLAELLANPDG
;
A
#
# COMPACT_ATOMS: atom_id res chain seq x y z
N MET A 1 3.39 -3.42 66.71
CA MET A 1 3.10 -4.78 66.20
C MET A 1 2.38 -4.61 64.87
N GLN A 2 3.06 -5.01 63.78
CA GLN A 2 2.57 -5.39 62.42
C GLN A 2 1.49 -4.52 61.75
N ALA A 3 1.78 -3.81 60.64
CA ALA A 3 1.91 -4.33 59.26
C ALA A 3 0.62 -5.03 58.78
N ASP A 4 -0.05 -4.52 57.74
CA ASP A 4 0.01 -5.15 56.40
C ASP A 4 -0.70 -4.34 55.30
N LEU A 5 -0.33 -4.72 54.08
CA LEU A 5 -0.38 -4.15 52.74
C LEU A 5 -1.76 -3.82 52.12
N SER A 6 -1.73 -2.84 51.22
CA SER A 6 -2.70 -2.64 50.11
C SER A 6 -2.55 -3.78 49.07
N PRO A 7 -3.53 -4.05 48.18
CA PRO A 7 -3.46 -3.39 46.87
C PRO A 7 -4.79 -3.18 46.11
N GLY A 8 -4.80 -2.15 45.26
CA GLY A 8 -5.17 -2.29 43.85
C GLY A 8 -6.65 -2.25 43.43
N SER A 9 -7.03 -1.18 42.73
CA SER A 9 -7.81 -1.32 41.50
C SER A 9 -7.36 -0.25 40.50
N GLU A 10 -6.39 -0.66 39.68
CA GLU A 10 -5.95 -0.01 38.47
C GLU A 10 -7.02 -0.19 37.37
N LEU A 11 -7.03 0.75 36.41
CA LEU A 11 -7.64 0.70 35.07
C LEU A 11 -9.12 1.13 34.93
N SER A 12 -9.30 2.35 34.43
CA SER A 12 -9.53 2.53 32.98
C SER A 12 -9.42 4.02 32.66
N GLU A 13 -8.19 4.51 32.40
CA GLU A 13 -8.04 5.76 31.67
C GLU A 13 -8.57 5.51 30.26
N LYS A 14 -9.81 5.94 30.02
CA LYS A 14 -10.33 6.16 28.67
C LYS A 14 -9.29 6.99 27.92
N PRO A 15 -8.94 6.65 26.66
CA PRO A 15 -8.00 7.46 25.90
C PRO A 15 -8.50 8.90 25.95
N SER A 16 -7.64 9.80 26.46
CA SER A 16 -8.00 11.20 26.56
C SER A 16 -8.33 11.67 25.16
N VAL A 17 -9.56 12.14 24.96
CA VAL A 17 -9.94 12.82 23.74
C VAL A 17 -9.14 14.12 23.78
N VAL A 18 -7.96 14.09 23.16
CA VAL A 18 -7.15 15.29 22.95
C VAL A 18 -8.03 16.23 22.16
N ALA A 19 -8.33 17.41 22.72
CA ALA A 19 -9.03 18.45 21.99
C ALA A 19 -8.13 18.88 20.83
N PHE A 20 -8.56 18.56 19.61
CA PHE A 20 -7.78 18.76 18.39
C PHE A 20 -8.16 20.10 17.76
N GLY A 21 -7.22 21.05 17.74
CA GLY A 21 -7.32 22.28 16.94
C GLY A 21 -6.96 22.03 15.47
N PHE A 22 -6.87 23.10 14.67
CA PHE A 22 -6.42 23.03 13.26
C PHE A 22 -5.03 22.39 13.10
N ASP A 23 -4.19 22.39 14.15
CA ASP A 23 -2.93 21.65 14.23
C ASP A 23 -3.05 20.16 13.85
N VAL A 24 -4.23 19.54 13.98
CA VAL A 24 -4.43 18.16 13.52
C VAL A 24 -4.46 18.05 12.01
N LEU A 25 -5.07 19.02 11.32
CA LEU A 25 -5.03 19.04 9.86
C LEU A 25 -3.59 19.25 9.39
N ASP A 26 -2.82 20.11 10.06
CA ASP A 26 -1.39 20.30 9.76
C ASP A 26 -0.59 18.99 9.95
N ARG A 27 -0.89 18.19 10.99
CA ARG A 27 -0.26 16.88 11.20
C ARG A 27 -0.65 15.87 10.11
N ILE A 28 -1.89 15.93 9.61
CA ILE A 28 -2.35 15.08 8.51
C ILE A 28 -1.64 15.48 7.21
N GLU A 29 -1.56 16.78 6.92
CA GLU A 29 -0.82 17.31 5.77
C GLU A 29 0.66 16.91 5.82
N LEU A 30 1.28 17.02 6.99
CA LEU A 30 2.66 16.57 7.20
C LEU A 30 2.82 15.07 6.93
N ALA A 31 1.91 14.23 7.44
CA ALA A 31 1.96 12.79 7.18
C ALA A 31 1.83 12.46 5.68
N ILE A 32 0.97 13.18 4.96
CA ILE A 32 0.81 13.05 3.50
C ILE A 32 2.08 13.52 2.78
N ALA A 33 2.67 14.64 3.19
CA ALA A 33 3.91 15.15 2.62
C ALA A 33 5.07 14.16 2.81
N MET A 34 5.17 13.54 3.98
CA MET A 34 6.21 12.54 4.29
C MET A 34 6.09 11.30 3.41
N VAL A 35 4.89 10.75 3.23
CA VAL A 35 4.72 9.57 2.35
C VAL A 35 4.97 9.91 0.88
N LYS A 36 4.55 11.11 0.43
CA LYS A 36 4.84 11.60 -0.92
C LYS A 36 6.34 11.73 -1.17
N GLU A 37 7.09 12.28 -0.22
CA GLU A 37 8.55 12.39 -0.34
C GLU A 37 9.22 11.02 -0.35
N ARG A 38 8.78 10.07 0.50
CA ARG A 38 9.26 8.69 0.47
C ARG A 38 9.05 8.03 -0.89
N LEU A 39 7.84 8.13 -1.44
CA LEU A 39 7.53 7.62 -2.77
C LEU A 39 8.44 8.24 -3.83
N ARG A 40 8.50 9.58 -3.87
CA ARG A 40 9.29 10.33 -4.86
C ARG A 40 10.76 9.95 -4.79
N ARG A 41 11.35 9.91 -3.59
CA ARG A 41 12.77 9.59 -3.38
C ARG A 41 13.09 8.15 -3.77
N ALA A 42 12.23 7.18 -3.41
CA ALA A 42 12.41 5.78 -3.80
C ALA A 42 12.35 5.60 -5.32
N VAL A 43 11.30 6.11 -5.97
CA VAL A 43 11.13 6.04 -7.44
C VAL A 43 12.31 6.71 -8.15
N THR A 44 12.68 7.93 -7.76
CA THR A 44 13.81 8.66 -8.35
C THR A 44 15.12 7.85 -8.28
N ALA A 45 15.37 7.18 -7.15
CA ALA A 45 16.58 6.37 -6.95
C ALA A 45 16.64 5.14 -7.87
N LEU A 46 15.49 4.52 -8.16
CA LEU A 46 15.39 3.40 -9.09
C LEU A 46 15.48 3.86 -10.55
N GLU A 47 14.79 4.95 -10.89
CA GLU A 47 14.82 5.54 -12.24
C GLU A 47 16.23 6.01 -12.64
N ALA A 48 16.96 6.65 -11.72
CA ALA A 48 18.33 7.10 -11.96
C ALA A 48 19.30 5.95 -12.31
N ARG A 49 18.94 4.71 -11.96
CA ARG A 49 19.72 3.49 -12.26
C ARG A 49 19.09 2.64 -13.36
N GLY A 50 18.00 3.09 -13.99
CA GLY A 50 17.30 2.35 -15.02
C GLY A 50 16.66 1.05 -14.54
N ILE A 51 16.38 0.92 -13.24
CA ILE A 51 15.83 -0.31 -12.66
C ILE A 51 14.33 -0.40 -13.00
N PRO A 52 13.86 -1.47 -13.68
CA PRO A 52 12.45 -1.67 -13.95
C PRO A 52 11.66 -1.85 -12.66
N HIS A 53 10.61 -1.04 -12.49
CA HIS A 53 9.73 -1.10 -11.33
C HIS A 53 8.37 -0.49 -11.65
N ALA A 54 7.39 -0.79 -10.79
CA ALA A 54 6.10 -0.11 -10.77
C ALA A 54 5.66 0.15 -9.33
N VAL A 55 5.08 1.32 -9.10
CA VAL A 55 4.34 1.64 -7.87
C VAL A 55 3.02 0.89 -7.92
N VAL A 56 2.73 0.14 -6.87
CA VAL A 56 1.50 -0.67 -6.73
C VAL A 56 0.81 -0.30 -5.41
N GLY A 57 -0.12 -1.14 -4.94
CA GLY A 57 -0.70 -0.95 -3.62
C GLY A 57 -1.61 0.28 -3.52
N GLY A 58 -1.65 0.92 -2.34
CA GLY A 58 -2.56 2.04 -2.07
C GLY A 58 -2.31 3.28 -2.93
N HIS A 59 -1.04 3.62 -3.19
CA HIS A 59 -0.68 4.76 -4.05
C HIS A 59 -1.16 4.58 -5.48
N ALA A 60 -1.01 3.37 -6.04
CA ALA A 60 -1.53 3.08 -7.37
C ALA A 60 -3.06 3.23 -7.44
N VAL A 61 -3.79 2.76 -6.41
CA VAL A 61 -5.25 2.95 -6.34
C VAL A 61 -5.61 4.43 -6.30
N ALA A 62 -4.94 5.20 -5.44
CA ALA A 62 -5.17 6.64 -5.31
C ALA A 62 -4.94 7.35 -6.66
N ALA A 63 -3.87 7.01 -7.39
CA ALA A 63 -3.59 7.58 -8.70
C ALA A 63 -4.68 7.27 -9.75
N TRP A 64 -5.19 6.04 -9.76
CA TRP A 64 -6.28 5.65 -10.67
C TRP A 64 -7.59 6.36 -10.34
N VAL A 65 -7.99 6.37 -9.06
CA VAL A 65 -9.23 7.00 -8.58
C VAL A 65 -9.19 8.53 -8.80
N ALA A 66 -8.06 9.18 -8.48
CA ALA A 66 -7.90 10.63 -8.61
C ALA A 66 -8.07 11.15 -10.05
N ARG A 67 -7.90 10.30 -11.07
CA ARG A 67 -8.15 10.68 -12.47
C ARG A 67 -9.63 10.89 -12.78
N ILE A 68 -10.51 10.26 -12.01
CA ILE A 68 -11.96 10.34 -12.18
C ILE A 68 -12.56 11.29 -11.14
N ASP A 69 -12.29 11.02 -9.87
CA ASP A 69 -12.79 11.84 -8.76
C ASP A 69 -11.72 11.98 -7.64
N PRO A 70 -11.02 13.13 -7.56
CA PRO A 70 -10.09 13.41 -6.48
C PRO A 70 -10.72 13.36 -5.07
N ALA A 71 -12.02 13.60 -4.92
CA ALA A 71 -12.70 13.59 -3.62
C ALA A 71 -12.94 12.17 -3.07
N ALA A 72 -12.90 11.14 -3.92
CA ALA A 72 -13.02 9.73 -3.54
C ALA A 72 -11.70 9.11 -3.07
N VAL A 73 -10.58 9.84 -3.14
CA VAL A 73 -9.25 9.31 -2.87
C VAL A 73 -9.05 9.02 -1.38
N ARG A 74 -8.54 7.82 -1.08
CA ARG A 74 -7.97 7.48 0.23
C ARG A 74 -6.45 7.43 0.14
N THR A 75 -5.80 7.97 1.16
CA THR A 75 -4.34 7.93 1.27
C THR A 75 -3.85 6.63 1.92
N THR A 76 -2.57 6.32 1.74
CA THR A 76 -1.87 5.26 2.45
C THR A 76 -0.60 5.80 3.09
N VAL A 77 -0.06 5.05 4.05
CA VAL A 77 1.14 5.44 4.80
C VAL A 77 2.40 4.72 4.32
N ASP A 78 2.24 3.59 3.64
CA ASP A 78 3.31 2.76 3.07
C ASP A 78 3.46 3.00 1.57
N VAL A 79 4.62 2.63 1.02
CA VAL A 79 4.86 2.64 -0.43
C VAL A 79 5.08 1.21 -0.86
N ASP A 80 4.27 0.69 -1.80
CA ASP A 80 4.46 -0.65 -2.33
C ASP A 80 5.11 -0.56 -3.72
N LEU A 81 6.26 -1.23 -3.92
CA LEU A 81 6.96 -1.31 -5.20
C LEU A 81 7.00 -2.75 -5.71
N LEU A 82 6.68 -2.92 -6.99
CA LEU A 82 6.82 -4.18 -7.72
C LEU A 82 8.11 -4.16 -8.54
N VAL A 83 8.97 -5.16 -8.36
CA VAL A 83 10.27 -5.30 -9.04
C VAL A 83 10.51 -6.75 -9.48
N ALA A 84 11.42 -6.99 -10.42
CA ALA A 84 11.87 -8.35 -10.70
C ALA A 84 12.82 -8.84 -9.60
N ARG A 85 12.72 -10.11 -9.18
CA ARG A 85 13.62 -10.68 -8.16
C ARG A 85 15.09 -10.62 -8.55
N ALA A 86 15.39 -10.79 -9.85
CA ALA A 86 16.74 -10.68 -10.37
C ALA A 86 17.37 -9.29 -10.17
N ASP A 87 16.55 -8.25 -10.05
CA ASP A 87 17.00 -6.87 -9.85
C ASP A 87 17.06 -6.47 -8.37
N PHE A 88 16.72 -7.37 -7.45
CA PHE A 88 16.55 -7.02 -6.03
C PHE A 88 17.83 -6.46 -5.38
N ASP A 89 19.00 -7.01 -5.70
CA ASP A 89 20.26 -6.50 -5.17
C ASP A 89 20.54 -5.08 -5.68
N ALA A 90 20.17 -4.77 -6.92
CA ALA A 90 20.28 -3.43 -7.49
C ALA A 90 19.27 -2.47 -6.84
N VAL A 91 18.03 -2.91 -6.61
CA VAL A 91 16.99 -2.17 -5.88
C VAL A 91 17.46 -1.82 -4.48
N LYS A 92 18.01 -2.82 -3.76
CA LYS A 92 18.52 -2.65 -2.40
C LYS A 92 19.62 -1.60 -2.35
N ALA A 93 20.66 -1.76 -3.17
CA ALA A 93 21.74 -0.79 -3.28
C ALA A 93 21.23 0.61 -3.65
N ALA A 94 20.15 0.67 -4.45
CA ALA A 94 19.58 1.92 -4.88
C ALA A 94 18.88 2.71 -3.79
N LEU A 95 18.05 2.01 -3.01
CA LEU A 95 17.30 2.58 -1.90
C LEU A 95 18.23 2.93 -0.72
N GLU A 96 19.22 2.07 -0.43
CA GLU A 96 20.21 2.34 0.61
C GLU A 96 21.04 3.60 0.32
N ALA A 97 21.39 3.84 -0.94
CA ALA A 97 22.12 5.03 -1.35
C ALA A 97 21.36 6.36 -1.12
N VAL A 98 20.04 6.30 -0.93
CA VAL A 98 19.21 7.48 -0.64
C VAL A 98 18.64 7.47 0.79
N GLY A 99 19.27 6.70 1.69
CA GLY A 99 19.03 6.77 3.13
C GLY A 99 17.99 5.78 3.66
N PHE A 100 17.44 4.90 2.84
CA PHE A 100 16.59 3.82 3.34
C PHE A 100 17.43 2.69 3.95
N ILE A 101 16.89 1.96 4.92
CA ILE A 101 17.55 0.82 5.55
C ILE A 101 16.76 -0.45 5.29
N HIS A 102 17.39 -1.44 4.66
CA HIS A 102 16.77 -2.74 4.40
C HIS A 102 16.48 -3.49 5.70
N SER A 103 15.29 -4.09 5.76
CA SER A 103 14.85 -5.00 6.81
C SER A 103 13.93 -6.06 6.20
N PHE A 104 13.73 -7.16 6.92
CA PHE A 104 12.81 -8.22 6.53
C PHE A 104 11.83 -8.47 7.67
N THR A 105 10.54 -8.27 7.43
CA THR A 105 9.49 -8.39 8.47
C THR A 105 8.20 -8.89 7.85
N PHE A 106 7.43 -9.71 8.58
CA PHE A 106 6.17 -10.30 8.10
C PHE A 106 6.27 -11.07 6.76
N GLY A 107 7.46 -11.60 6.45
CA GLY A 107 7.70 -12.36 5.22
C GLY A 107 7.90 -11.50 3.96
N ILE A 108 8.10 -10.19 4.11
CA ILE A 108 8.36 -9.27 3.00
C ILE A 108 9.63 -8.44 3.25
N ASP A 109 10.31 -8.11 2.16
CA ASP A 109 11.42 -7.17 2.14
C ASP A 109 10.88 -5.74 2.26
N ILE A 110 11.39 -5.01 3.25
CA ILE A 110 10.98 -3.63 3.52
C ILE A 110 12.20 -2.72 3.64
N PHE A 111 11.98 -1.43 3.41
CA PHE A 111 12.99 -0.39 3.50
C PHE A 111 12.43 0.73 4.37
N VAL A 112 12.94 0.86 5.60
CA VAL A 112 12.55 1.93 6.53
C VAL A 112 13.29 3.22 6.22
N ASP A 113 12.67 4.35 6.51
CA ASP A 113 13.23 5.68 6.23
C ASP A 113 14.21 6.12 7.33
N GLY A 114 15.49 5.76 7.14
CA GLY A 114 16.55 6.03 8.10
C GLY A 114 16.44 5.23 9.41
N PRO A 115 17.33 5.52 10.38
CA PRO A 115 17.40 4.77 11.65
C PRO A 115 16.14 4.83 12.52
N ASP A 116 15.38 5.91 12.42
CA ASP A 116 14.15 6.13 13.20
C ASP A 116 12.88 5.72 12.44
N GLY A 117 13.03 5.23 11.21
CA GLY A 117 11.92 4.86 10.32
C GLY A 117 11.13 3.66 10.83
N LYS A 118 9.81 3.69 10.66
CA LYS A 118 8.91 2.65 11.16
C LYS A 118 8.49 1.68 10.07
N ALA A 119 8.36 0.40 10.40
CA ALA A 119 7.85 -0.61 9.47
C ALA A 119 6.47 -0.26 8.88
N ARG A 120 5.62 0.47 9.63
CA ARG A 120 4.30 0.93 9.17
C ARG A 120 4.36 1.88 7.97
N GLU A 121 5.48 2.58 7.81
CA GLU A 121 5.68 3.60 6.78
C GLU A 121 6.79 3.18 5.80
N ALA A 122 7.15 1.90 5.79
CA ALA A 122 8.26 1.45 4.97
C ALA A 122 7.88 1.47 3.47
N VAL A 123 8.92 1.41 2.64
CA VAL A 123 8.78 0.99 1.26
C VAL A 123 8.80 -0.54 1.26
N HIS A 124 7.74 -1.17 0.79
CA HIS A 124 7.61 -2.62 0.67
C HIS A 124 8.00 -3.07 -0.74
N ILE A 125 8.74 -4.18 -0.82
CA ILE A 125 9.10 -4.82 -2.09
C ILE A 125 8.24 -6.05 -2.34
N LEU A 126 7.61 -6.06 -3.50
CA LEU A 126 6.85 -7.17 -4.06
C LEU A 126 7.58 -7.66 -5.30
N PHE A 127 7.61 -8.98 -5.50
CA PHE A 127 8.30 -9.58 -6.63
C PHE A 127 7.35 -9.92 -7.77
N SER A 128 7.69 -9.48 -8.97
CA SER A 128 6.91 -9.72 -10.18
C SER A 128 6.89 -11.20 -10.55
N GLY A 129 5.72 -11.70 -10.96
CA GLY A 129 5.53 -13.12 -11.26
C GLY A 129 5.55 -14.06 -10.04
N GLU A 130 5.65 -13.53 -8.81
CA GLU A 130 5.72 -14.33 -7.59
C GLU A 130 4.52 -14.11 -6.68
N ARG A 131 4.14 -15.16 -5.94
CA ARG A 131 3.13 -15.04 -4.89
C ARG A 131 3.69 -14.26 -3.71
N VAL A 132 2.92 -13.31 -3.20
CA VAL A 132 3.31 -12.52 -2.02
C VAL A 132 3.24 -13.39 -0.77
N LYS A 133 2.16 -14.17 -0.63
CA LYS A 133 2.01 -15.22 0.37
C LYS A 133 1.93 -16.59 -0.30
N PRO A 134 2.43 -17.67 0.33
CA PRO A 134 2.40 -19.02 -0.25
C PRO A 134 1.02 -19.47 -0.75
N ASN A 135 -0.05 -19.04 -0.08
CA ASN A 135 -1.44 -19.44 -0.38
C ASN A 135 -2.20 -18.43 -1.25
N ASP A 136 -1.53 -17.43 -1.83
CA ASP A 136 -2.18 -16.49 -2.74
C ASP A 136 -2.69 -17.20 -4.00
N ALA A 137 -3.91 -16.88 -4.41
CA ALA A 137 -4.60 -17.55 -5.52
C ALA A 137 -3.85 -17.40 -6.85
N VAL A 138 -3.24 -16.23 -7.08
CA VAL A 138 -2.44 -15.92 -8.26
C VAL A 138 -1.15 -15.20 -7.83
N PRO A 139 -0.06 -15.28 -8.62
CA PRO A 139 1.12 -14.47 -8.38
C PRO A 139 0.87 -12.98 -8.63
N SER A 140 1.77 -12.14 -8.14
CA SER A 140 1.85 -10.73 -8.53
C SER A 140 2.05 -10.61 -10.05
N PRO A 141 1.54 -9.56 -10.70
CA PRO A 141 1.70 -9.36 -12.13
C PRO A 141 3.17 -9.20 -12.54
N ASP A 142 3.44 -9.36 -13.84
CA ASP A 142 4.70 -8.93 -14.43
C ASP A 142 4.72 -7.40 -14.69
N LEU A 143 5.89 -6.88 -15.07
CA LEU A 143 6.10 -5.46 -15.39
C LEU A 143 5.88 -5.12 -16.89
N SER A 144 5.25 -6.00 -17.68
CA SER A 144 5.11 -5.80 -19.14
C SER A 144 4.13 -4.71 -19.56
N ALA A 145 3.16 -4.37 -18.70
CA ALA A 145 2.21 -3.29 -18.92
C ALA A 145 2.27 -2.32 -17.74
N VAL A 146 2.86 -1.16 -18.01
CA VAL A 146 2.98 -0.05 -17.06
C VAL A 146 2.39 1.21 -17.67
N GLU A 147 1.74 2.01 -16.83
CA GLU A 147 1.25 3.35 -17.13
C GLU A 147 2.07 4.38 -16.34
N ILE A 148 2.16 5.60 -16.87
CA ILE A 148 2.76 6.73 -16.14
C ILE A 148 1.61 7.57 -15.60
N LEU A 149 1.37 7.48 -14.30
CA LEU A 149 0.36 8.27 -13.58
C LEU A 149 1.05 9.09 -12.49
N ASP A 150 0.66 10.36 -12.35
CA ASP A 150 1.21 11.28 -11.34
C ASP A 150 2.76 11.35 -11.32
N GLY A 151 3.37 11.21 -12.51
CA GLY A 151 4.83 11.32 -12.68
C GLY A 151 5.64 10.08 -12.29
N TYR A 152 5.01 8.94 -11.98
CA TYR A 152 5.71 7.67 -11.73
C TYR A 152 5.05 6.50 -12.50
N ARG A 153 5.78 5.40 -12.65
CA ARG A 153 5.28 4.18 -13.29
C ARG A 153 4.39 3.39 -12.33
N THR A 154 3.21 2.99 -12.77
CA THR A 154 2.31 2.04 -12.10
C THR A 154 1.86 0.95 -13.06
N ILE A 155 1.28 -0.14 -12.57
CA ILE A 155 0.73 -1.21 -13.43
C ILE A 155 -0.64 -0.80 -13.98
N ASP A 156 -1.08 -1.45 -15.07
CA ASP A 156 -2.43 -1.25 -15.60
C ASP A 156 -3.52 -1.62 -14.58
N LEU A 157 -4.72 -1.06 -14.82
CA LEU A 157 -5.85 -1.16 -13.90
C LEU A 157 -6.26 -2.61 -13.61
N ASP A 158 -6.35 -3.48 -14.63
CA ASP A 158 -6.80 -4.86 -14.45
C ASP A 158 -5.80 -5.66 -13.59
N ARG A 159 -4.50 -5.42 -13.77
CA ARG A 159 -3.44 -6.01 -12.93
C ARG A 159 -3.53 -5.50 -11.48
N LEU A 160 -3.78 -4.21 -11.29
CA LEU A 160 -3.95 -3.62 -9.95
C LEU A 160 -5.17 -4.21 -9.24
N ILE A 161 -6.30 -4.33 -9.93
CA ILE A 161 -7.52 -4.98 -9.44
C ILE A 161 -7.22 -6.42 -9.03
N GLY A 162 -6.51 -7.16 -9.89
CA GLY A 162 -6.07 -8.53 -9.60
C GLY A 162 -5.24 -8.63 -8.32
N MET A 163 -4.29 -7.70 -8.10
CA MET A 163 -3.51 -7.65 -6.86
C MET A 163 -4.38 -7.40 -5.63
N LYS A 164 -5.32 -6.45 -5.70
CA LYS A 164 -6.24 -6.15 -4.58
C LYS A 164 -7.16 -7.31 -4.27
N LEU A 165 -7.72 -7.95 -5.30
CA LEU A 165 -8.54 -9.15 -5.16
C LEU A 165 -7.75 -10.35 -4.64
N THR A 166 -6.46 -10.45 -4.93
CA THR A 166 -5.61 -11.54 -4.41
C THR A 166 -5.35 -11.36 -2.92
N ALA A 167 -4.94 -10.16 -2.50
CA ALA A 167 -4.67 -9.85 -1.10
C ALA A 167 -5.94 -9.85 -0.23
N TYR A 168 -7.04 -9.28 -0.74
CA TYR A 168 -8.40 -9.29 -0.20
C TYR A 168 -8.54 -9.01 1.30
N ARG A 169 -7.64 -8.19 1.87
CA ARG A 169 -7.79 -7.66 3.23
C ARG A 169 -8.89 -6.60 3.23
N LEU A 170 -9.38 -6.21 4.41
CA LEU A 170 -10.40 -5.16 4.52
C LEU A 170 -10.01 -3.88 3.75
N LYS A 171 -8.77 -3.40 3.90
CA LYS A 171 -8.28 -2.23 3.14
C LYS A 171 -8.29 -2.43 1.62
N ASP A 172 -8.05 -3.66 1.14
CA ASP A 172 -8.04 -3.95 -0.29
C ASP A 172 -9.46 -4.07 -0.85
N ARG A 173 -10.41 -4.61 -0.08
CA ARG A 173 -11.84 -4.57 -0.41
C ARG A 173 -12.33 -3.13 -0.52
N VAL A 174 -11.99 -2.29 0.45
CA VAL A 174 -12.32 -0.86 0.46
C VAL A 174 -11.76 -0.14 -0.77
N HIS A 175 -10.49 -0.40 -1.15
CA HIS A 175 -9.93 0.13 -2.39
C HIS A 175 -10.69 -0.30 -3.65
N LEU A 176 -11.17 -1.55 -3.71
CA LEU A 176 -11.97 -2.04 -4.83
C LEU A 176 -13.34 -1.38 -4.87
N LEU A 177 -13.96 -1.15 -3.70
CA LEU A 177 -15.22 -0.40 -3.60
C LEU A 177 -15.04 1.05 -4.07
N ASP A 178 -13.92 1.71 -3.76
CA ASP A 178 -13.64 3.06 -4.29
C ASP A 178 -13.56 3.08 -5.82
N MET A 179 -12.92 2.07 -6.40
CA MET A 179 -12.86 1.94 -7.86
C MET A 179 -14.24 1.61 -8.47
N ILE A 180 -15.11 0.88 -7.77
CA ILE A 180 -16.49 0.63 -8.20
C ILE A 180 -17.30 1.93 -8.16
N ASP A 181 -17.21 2.69 -7.05
CA ASP A 181 -17.95 3.93 -6.81
C ASP A 181 -17.67 4.98 -7.91
N VAL A 182 -16.41 5.14 -8.28
CA VAL A 182 -16.02 6.07 -9.37
C VAL A 182 -16.13 5.47 -10.78
N GLY A 183 -16.65 4.23 -10.92
CA GLY A 183 -16.90 3.60 -12.22
C GLY A 183 -15.66 3.08 -12.96
N LEU A 184 -14.53 2.89 -12.27
CA LEU A 184 -13.35 2.20 -12.83
C LEU A 184 -13.54 0.67 -12.89
N ILE A 185 -14.40 0.13 -12.04
CA ILE A 185 -14.76 -1.29 -12.02
C ILE A 185 -16.26 -1.44 -12.24
N ASP A 186 -16.63 -2.31 -13.18
CA ASP A 186 -18.01 -2.69 -13.45
C ASP A 186 -18.15 -4.22 -13.62
N ALA A 187 -19.33 -4.67 -14.03
CA ALA A 187 -19.59 -6.08 -14.29
C ALA A 187 -18.69 -6.68 -15.40
N ALA A 188 -18.28 -5.88 -16.38
CA ALA A 188 -17.44 -6.35 -17.49
C ALA A 188 -15.99 -6.62 -17.03
N THR A 189 -15.55 -5.99 -15.93
CA THR A 189 -14.23 -6.28 -15.33
C THR A 189 -14.08 -7.73 -14.89
N VAL A 190 -15.17 -8.40 -14.48
CA VAL A 190 -15.13 -9.80 -14.02
C VAL A 190 -14.54 -10.74 -15.08
N ASP A 191 -14.88 -10.54 -16.35
CA ASP A 191 -14.45 -11.43 -17.43
C ASP A 191 -12.98 -11.27 -17.82
N ARG A 192 -12.38 -10.11 -17.51
CA ARG A 192 -10.96 -9.83 -17.75
C ARG A 192 -10.04 -10.40 -16.66
N LEU A 193 -10.61 -10.87 -15.54
CA LEU A 193 -9.85 -11.38 -14.40
C LEU A 193 -9.62 -12.91 -14.46
N PRO A 194 -8.54 -13.39 -13.82
CA PRO A 194 -8.35 -14.82 -13.57
C PRO A 194 -9.56 -15.43 -12.86
N ALA A 195 -9.96 -16.63 -13.27
CA ALA A 195 -11.17 -17.30 -12.77
C ALA A 195 -11.23 -17.40 -11.24
N ALA A 196 -10.08 -17.60 -10.58
CA ALA A 196 -9.98 -17.70 -9.13
C ALA A 196 -10.34 -16.40 -8.37
N LEU A 197 -10.29 -15.24 -9.04
CA LEU A 197 -10.56 -13.92 -8.44
C LEU A 197 -11.99 -13.43 -8.71
N ARG A 198 -12.67 -13.98 -9.72
CA ARG A 198 -14.02 -13.55 -10.15
C ARG A 198 -15.06 -13.59 -9.03
N PRO A 199 -15.12 -14.65 -8.17
CA PRO A 199 -16.12 -14.69 -7.11
C PRO A 199 -15.98 -13.53 -6.10
N ARG A 200 -14.74 -13.12 -5.81
CA ARG A 200 -14.46 -12.00 -4.89
C ARG A 200 -14.94 -10.67 -5.47
N LEU A 201 -14.73 -10.43 -6.77
CA LEU A 201 -15.23 -9.20 -7.39
C LEU A 201 -16.76 -9.21 -7.48
N ALA A 202 -17.36 -10.34 -7.85
CA ALA A 202 -18.82 -10.47 -7.93
C ALA A 202 -19.50 -10.21 -6.57
N GLU A 203 -18.89 -10.65 -5.47
CA GLU A 203 -19.36 -10.35 -4.10
C GLU A 203 -19.42 -8.85 -3.81
N LEU A 204 -18.38 -8.10 -4.18
CA LEU A 204 -18.31 -6.64 -3.98
C LEU A 204 -19.31 -5.89 -4.86
N LEU A 205 -19.46 -6.32 -6.13
CA LEU A 205 -20.44 -5.71 -7.04
C LEU A 205 -21.89 -5.96 -6.59
N ALA A 206 -22.16 -7.10 -5.94
CA ALA A 206 -23.48 -7.41 -5.39
C ALA A 206 -23.79 -6.59 -4.12
N ASN A 207 -22.76 -6.18 -3.37
CA ASN A 207 -22.90 -5.45 -2.11
C ASN A 207 -21.91 -4.25 -2.07
N PRO A 208 -22.13 -3.21 -2.91
CA PRO A 208 -21.20 -2.09 -3.03
C PRO A 208 -21.07 -1.26 -1.75
N ASP A 209 -22.08 -1.30 -0.87
CA ASP A 209 -22.09 -0.56 0.40
C ASP A 209 -21.40 -1.29 1.57
N GLY A 210 -20.96 -2.54 1.37
CA GLY A 210 -20.24 -3.35 2.37
C GLY A 210 -21.10 -4.32 3.17
#